data_AF-A0A8H6RIA1-F1
#
_entry.id   AF-A0A8H6RIA1-F1
#
_cell.length_a   1.000
_cell.length_b   1.000
_cell.length_c   1.000
_cell.angle_alpha   90.00
_cell.angle_beta   90.00
_cell.angle_gamma   90.00
#
_symmetry.space_group_name_H-M   'P 1'
#
loop_
_entity.id
_entity.type
_entity.pdbx_description
1 polymer ?
#
loop_
_entity_poly.entity_id
_entity_poly.type
_entity_poly.pdbx_seq_one_letter_code
_entity_poly.pdbx_strand_id
1 'polypeptide(L)'
;MHGLLALSALHVAQVWPTQAEKNLRMCDSHQNKALEMFRSVLSSALNAEMATPMFLLASTISMSSVAKACATAGAMTEPRHITMDQVAELFLLTRGVRDVVEVCSEWIKNGPLGILLGSYHAPEDPNATLPQPIIEHFESLDGMIDKSCSDPTELHACKEALFELRRVYGGVAHFDSKSRLQTGHVFTWMTSVSSEFVTLIQNCSPPALILVAHFASVSLAVRSAWYTRDWGNYCLTGVGLALEGTDFQQWLEWPKAHAHSNMVSRDEHFVWRALHSQGSDVQPGHINARKDGGWLAVVLSAMPPCTPVLKCDQSASRKLLREMVPVHFQTHPKQ
;
A
#
# COMPACT_ATOMS: atom_id res chain seq x y z
N MET A 1 -11.84 -17.01 3.75
CA MET A 1 -11.35 -17.26 5.13
C MET A 1 -9.83 -17.30 5.25
N HIS A 2 -9.11 -18.10 4.46
CA HIS A 2 -7.65 -18.23 4.58
C HIS A 2 -6.89 -16.89 4.51
N GLY A 3 -7.26 -15.96 3.62
CA GLY A 3 -6.65 -14.62 3.59
C GLY A 3 -6.78 -13.87 4.92
N LEU A 4 -7.99 -13.81 5.50
CA LEU A 4 -8.22 -13.13 6.78
C LEU A 4 -7.43 -13.77 7.92
N LEU A 5 -7.31 -15.09 7.94
CA LEU A 5 -6.51 -15.81 8.93
C LEU A 5 -5.02 -15.52 8.79
N ALA A 6 -4.50 -15.39 7.57
CA ALA A 6 -3.12 -14.99 7.32
C ALA A 6 -2.86 -13.57 7.84
N LEU A 7 -3.71 -12.61 7.49
CA LEU A 7 -3.60 -11.23 7.95
C LEU A 7 -3.71 -11.13 9.49
N SER A 8 -4.62 -11.92 10.09
CA SER A 8 -4.77 -12.00 11.54
C SER A 8 -3.51 -12.53 12.21
N ALA A 9 -2.92 -13.61 11.67
CA ALA A 9 -1.67 -14.16 12.18
C ALA A 9 -0.52 -13.14 12.10
N LEU A 10 -0.43 -12.35 11.02
CA LEU A 10 0.54 -11.26 10.92
C LEU A 10 0.34 -10.18 11.99
N HIS A 11 -0.91 -9.74 12.19
CA HIS A 11 -1.22 -8.76 13.24
C HIS A 11 -0.82 -9.29 14.64
N VAL A 12 -1.15 -10.55 14.92
CA VAL A 12 -0.78 -11.25 16.17
C VAL A 12 0.75 -11.33 16.32
N ALA A 13 1.50 -11.57 15.23
CA ALA A 13 2.96 -11.59 15.26
C ALA A 13 3.55 -10.22 15.67
N GLN A 14 2.95 -9.13 15.20
CA GLN A 14 3.38 -7.77 15.53
C GLN A 14 3.02 -7.38 16.97
N VAL A 15 1.84 -7.78 17.45
CA VAL A 15 1.38 -7.48 18.82
C VAL A 15 2.12 -8.32 19.87
N TRP A 16 2.50 -9.56 19.54
CA TRP A 16 3.20 -10.47 20.44
C TRP A 16 4.52 -10.98 19.85
N PRO A 17 5.62 -10.20 19.97
CA PRO A 17 6.92 -10.54 19.41
C PRO A 17 7.47 -11.90 19.87
N THR A 18 7.16 -12.32 21.10
CA THR A 18 7.59 -13.62 21.65
C THR A 18 7.00 -14.83 20.91
N GLN A 19 5.90 -14.64 20.19
CA GLN A 19 5.27 -15.67 19.36
C GLN A 19 5.36 -15.34 17.86
N ALA A 20 6.13 -14.30 17.48
CA ALA A 20 6.17 -13.80 16.11
C ALA A 20 6.50 -14.89 15.10
N GLU A 21 7.55 -15.70 15.36
CA GLU A 21 7.96 -16.77 14.45
C GLU A 21 6.83 -17.79 14.19
N LYS A 22 6.17 -18.26 15.26
CA LYS A 22 5.03 -19.19 15.14
C LYS A 22 3.90 -18.57 14.32
N ASN A 23 3.58 -17.31 14.58
CA ASN A 23 2.50 -16.60 13.91
C ASN A 23 2.83 -16.28 12.43
N LEU A 24 4.08 -15.98 12.11
CA LEU A 24 4.55 -15.82 10.73
C LEU A 24 4.43 -17.15 9.94
N ARG A 25 4.80 -18.29 10.55
CA ARG A 25 4.59 -19.60 9.94
C ARG A 25 3.10 -19.90 9.69
N MET A 26 2.22 -19.52 10.62
CA MET A 26 0.78 -19.65 10.43
C MET A 26 0.27 -18.74 9.30
N CYS A 27 0.77 -17.50 9.23
CA CYS A 27 0.49 -16.61 8.10
C CYS A 27 0.86 -17.29 6.78
N ASP A 28 2.08 -17.78 6.64
CA ASP A 28 2.55 -18.42 5.40
C ASP A 28 1.69 -19.62 5.00
N SER A 29 1.33 -20.47 5.96
CA SER A 29 0.44 -21.61 5.72
C SER A 29 -0.94 -21.18 5.20
N HIS A 30 -1.54 -20.16 5.82
CA HIS A 30 -2.84 -19.65 5.40
C HIS A 30 -2.76 -18.89 4.06
N GLN A 31 -1.70 -18.12 3.83
CA GLN A 31 -1.49 -17.36 2.59
C GLN A 31 -1.26 -18.29 1.40
N ASN A 32 -0.50 -19.37 1.57
CA ASN A 32 -0.31 -20.38 0.53
C ASN A 32 -1.63 -21.05 0.12
N LYS A 33 -2.45 -21.47 1.10
CA LYS A 33 -3.78 -22.03 0.82
C LYS A 33 -4.71 -21.02 0.15
N ALA A 34 -4.67 -19.76 0.60
CA ALA A 34 -5.43 -18.68 -0.01
C ALA A 34 -5.06 -18.48 -1.49
N LEU A 35 -3.76 -18.46 -1.81
CA LEU A 35 -3.25 -18.30 -3.16
C LEU A 35 -3.58 -19.49 -4.06
N GLU A 36 -3.47 -20.72 -3.55
CA GLU A 36 -3.86 -21.94 -4.26
C GLU A 36 -5.34 -21.90 -4.66
N MET A 37 -6.22 -21.60 -3.69
CA MET A 37 -7.65 -21.45 -3.93
C MET A 37 -7.94 -20.29 -4.90
N PHE A 38 -7.26 -19.16 -4.75
CA PHE A 38 -7.43 -17.99 -5.61
C PHE A 38 -7.10 -18.34 -7.06
N ARG A 39 -5.95 -18.98 -7.30
CA ARG A 39 -5.54 -19.45 -8.64
C ARG A 39 -6.52 -20.48 -9.22
N SER A 40 -7.01 -21.40 -8.39
CA SER A 40 -8.03 -22.38 -8.82
C SER A 40 -9.32 -21.69 -9.28
N VAL A 41 -9.83 -20.71 -8.54
CA VAL A 41 -11.02 -19.96 -8.94
C VAL A 41 -10.77 -19.16 -10.22
N LEU A 42 -9.59 -18.56 -10.39
CA LEU A 42 -9.22 -17.84 -11.61
C LEU A 42 -9.11 -18.73 -12.85
N SER A 43 -8.89 -20.03 -12.68
CA SER A 43 -8.92 -20.98 -13.80
C SER A 43 -10.34 -21.27 -14.33
N SER A 44 -11.37 -20.76 -13.65
CA SER A 44 -12.78 -20.88 -14.02
C SER A 44 -13.38 -19.52 -14.40
N ALA A 45 -14.51 -19.52 -15.12
CA ALA A 45 -15.22 -18.29 -15.45
C ALA A 45 -15.78 -17.63 -14.19
N LEU A 46 -15.34 -16.40 -13.91
CA LEU A 46 -15.86 -15.60 -12.79
C LEU A 46 -17.33 -15.23 -13.01
N ASN A 47 -18.07 -15.13 -11.92
CA ASN A 47 -19.46 -14.69 -11.92
C ASN A 47 -19.72 -13.68 -10.79
N ALA A 48 -20.93 -13.11 -10.77
CA ALA A 48 -21.32 -12.09 -9.81
C ALA A 48 -21.22 -12.53 -8.34
N GLU A 49 -21.49 -13.80 -8.03
CA GLU A 49 -21.41 -14.33 -6.65
C GLU A 49 -19.96 -14.41 -6.16
N MET A 50 -19.02 -14.69 -7.06
CA MET A 50 -17.59 -14.80 -6.75
C MET A 50 -16.89 -13.43 -6.65
N ALA A 51 -17.46 -12.39 -7.28
CA ALA A 51 -16.85 -11.07 -7.39
C ALA A 51 -16.43 -10.47 -6.04
N THR A 52 -17.36 -10.44 -5.08
CA THR A 52 -17.13 -9.85 -3.75
C THR A 52 -16.11 -10.67 -2.92
N PRO A 53 -16.25 -12.00 -2.79
CA PRO A 53 -15.24 -12.82 -2.12
C PRO A 53 -13.84 -12.73 -2.75
N MET A 54 -13.75 -12.69 -4.09
CA MET A 54 -12.48 -12.56 -4.80
C MET A 54 -11.82 -11.21 -4.52
N PHE A 55 -12.59 -10.13 -4.57
CA PHE A 55 -12.12 -8.80 -4.19
C PHE A 55 -11.56 -8.76 -2.76
N LEU A 56 -12.31 -9.27 -1.78
CA LEU A 56 -11.88 -9.28 -0.39
C LEU A 56 -10.63 -10.14 -0.17
N LEU A 57 -10.56 -11.31 -0.83
CA LEU A 57 -9.41 -12.20 -0.74
C LEU A 57 -8.16 -11.55 -1.34
N ALA A 58 -8.28 -11.01 -2.55
CA ALA A 58 -7.20 -10.33 -3.25
C ALA A 58 -6.67 -9.13 -2.43
N SER A 59 -7.59 -8.36 -1.85
CA SER A 59 -7.27 -7.26 -0.93
C SER A 59 -6.47 -7.73 0.28
N THR A 60 -6.92 -8.83 0.90
CA THR A 60 -6.27 -9.37 2.08
C THR A 60 -4.88 -9.93 1.78
N ILE A 61 -4.67 -10.50 0.59
CA ILE A 61 -3.37 -10.97 0.12
C ILE A 61 -2.41 -9.80 -0.06
N SER A 62 -2.83 -8.71 -0.71
CA SER A 62 -2.00 -7.52 -0.88
C SER A 62 -1.62 -6.90 0.47
N MET A 63 -2.58 -6.71 1.38
CA MET A 63 -2.31 -6.21 2.74
C MET A 63 -1.34 -7.11 3.52
N SER A 64 -1.53 -8.43 3.46
CA SER A 64 -0.65 -9.39 4.14
C SER A 64 0.77 -9.31 3.60
N SER A 65 0.94 -9.10 2.29
CA SER A 65 2.26 -8.97 1.68
C SER A 65 3.01 -7.73 2.16
N VAL A 66 2.33 -6.57 2.19
CA VAL A 66 2.92 -5.32 2.71
C VAL A 66 3.27 -5.47 4.20
N ALA A 67 2.36 -6.03 5.01
CA ALA A 67 2.61 -6.31 6.43
C ALA A 67 3.82 -7.23 6.63
N LYS A 68 3.92 -8.30 5.85
CA LYS A 68 5.01 -9.27 5.95
C LYS A 68 6.35 -8.65 5.56
N ALA A 69 6.38 -7.82 4.51
CA ALA A 69 7.58 -7.07 4.14
C ALA A 69 8.05 -6.16 5.30
N CYS A 70 7.12 -5.42 5.93
CA CYS A 70 7.44 -4.59 7.10
C CYS A 70 7.90 -5.41 8.30
N ALA A 71 7.24 -6.52 8.61
CA ALA A 71 7.61 -7.40 9.72
C ALA A 71 9.01 -8.01 9.53
N THR A 72 9.34 -8.37 8.29
CA THR A 72 10.64 -8.93 7.92
C THR A 72 11.73 -7.87 8.05
N ALA A 73 11.51 -6.68 7.47
CA ALA A 73 12.43 -5.54 7.60
C ALA A 73 12.63 -5.11 9.06
N GLY A 74 11.57 -5.10 9.85
CA GLY A 74 11.60 -4.77 11.28
C GLY A 74 12.42 -5.74 12.14
N ALA A 75 12.57 -7.00 11.69
CA ALA A 75 13.36 -8.03 12.37
C ALA A 75 14.86 -8.01 11.97
N MET A 76 15.25 -7.23 10.96
CA MET A 76 16.64 -7.13 10.52
C MET A 76 17.51 -6.33 11.49
N THR A 77 18.81 -6.61 11.46
CA THR A 77 19.83 -5.70 12.01
C THR A 77 19.93 -4.45 11.14
N GLU A 78 20.31 -3.32 11.75
CA GLU A 78 20.45 -2.06 11.00
C GLU A 78 21.50 -2.16 9.88
N PRO A 79 21.27 -1.53 8.70
CA PRO A 79 20.10 -0.73 8.36
C PRO A 79 18.87 -1.58 7.97
N ARG A 80 17.72 -1.34 8.62
CA ARG A 80 16.44 -2.00 8.27
C ARG A 80 15.88 -1.46 6.96
N HIS A 81 15.60 -2.34 6.01
CA HIS A 81 15.14 -1.95 4.68
C HIS A 81 14.29 -3.02 4.00
N ILE A 82 13.60 -2.61 2.94
CA ILE A 82 12.97 -3.51 1.97
C ILE A 82 13.78 -3.43 0.68
N THR A 83 14.15 -4.57 0.09
CA THR A 83 14.96 -4.62 -1.14
C THR A 83 14.13 -4.24 -2.37
N MET A 84 14.77 -3.84 -3.46
CA MET A 84 14.04 -3.46 -4.69
C MET A 84 13.32 -4.66 -5.32
N ASP A 85 13.84 -5.88 -5.17
CA ASP A 85 13.13 -7.11 -5.54
C ASP A 85 11.82 -7.29 -4.76
N GLN A 86 11.86 -7.05 -3.43
CA GLN A 86 10.66 -7.12 -2.59
C GLN A 86 9.67 -6.01 -2.96
N VAL A 87 10.15 -4.79 -3.26
CA VAL A 87 9.29 -3.71 -3.75
C VAL A 87 8.62 -4.12 -5.07
N ALA A 88 9.39 -4.63 -6.04
CA ALA A 88 8.84 -5.07 -7.31
C ALA A 88 7.84 -6.22 -7.15
N GLU A 89 8.11 -7.19 -6.27
CA GLU A 89 7.19 -8.29 -5.95
C GLU A 89 5.85 -7.75 -5.40
N LEU A 90 5.88 -6.73 -4.53
CA LEU A 90 4.67 -6.08 -4.03
C LEU A 90 3.86 -5.42 -5.16
N PHE A 91 4.53 -4.80 -6.13
CA PHE A 91 3.88 -4.18 -7.29
C PHE A 91 3.22 -5.23 -8.19
N LEU A 92 3.96 -6.30 -8.52
CA LEU A 92 3.44 -7.41 -9.33
C LEU A 92 2.26 -8.10 -8.65
N LEU A 93 2.37 -8.38 -7.34
CA LEU A 93 1.30 -8.99 -6.57
C LEU A 93 0.04 -8.11 -6.57
N THR A 94 0.21 -6.81 -6.32
CA THR A 94 -0.93 -5.88 -6.25
C THR A 94 -1.55 -5.65 -7.63
N ARG A 95 -0.77 -5.70 -8.71
CA ARG A 95 -1.31 -5.69 -10.08
C ARG A 95 -2.11 -6.95 -10.41
N GLY A 96 -1.61 -8.14 -10.08
CA GLY A 96 -2.36 -9.37 -10.27
C GLY A 96 -3.71 -9.34 -9.53
N VAL A 97 -3.78 -8.63 -8.40
CA VAL A 97 -5.04 -8.32 -7.70
C VAL A 97 -5.91 -7.34 -8.50
N ARG A 98 -5.35 -6.24 -9.02
CA ARG A 98 -6.06 -5.27 -9.89
C ARG A 98 -6.75 -5.95 -11.07
N ASP A 99 -6.03 -6.77 -11.83
CA ASP A 99 -6.53 -7.36 -13.07
C ASP A 99 -7.78 -8.22 -12.81
N VAL A 100 -7.75 -8.98 -11.72
CA VAL A 100 -8.90 -9.79 -11.26
C VAL A 100 -10.07 -8.90 -10.84
N VAL A 101 -9.77 -7.79 -10.15
CA VAL A 101 -10.80 -6.86 -9.68
C VAL A 101 -11.43 -6.08 -10.84
N GLU A 102 -10.67 -5.76 -11.88
CA GLU A 102 -11.20 -5.12 -13.09
C GLU A 102 -12.27 -5.97 -13.77
N VAL A 103 -12.04 -7.28 -13.90
CA VAL A 103 -13.03 -8.23 -14.43
C VAL A 103 -14.30 -8.24 -13.58
N CYS A 104 -14.18 -8.09 -12.26
CA CYS A 104 -15.31 -8.11 -11.34
C CYS A 104 -15.92 -6.72 -11.06
N SER A 105 -15.40 -5.65 -11.68
CA SER A 105 -15.63 -4.29 -11.22
C SER A 105 -17.10 -3.87 -11.23
N GLU A 106 -17.85 -4.23 -12.29
CA GLU A 106 -19.28 -3.91 -12.38
C GLU A 106 -20.10 -4.64 -11.30
N TRP A 107 -19.80 -5.91 -11.04
CA TRP A 107 -20.48 -6.68 -10.00
C TRP A 107 -20.20 -6.14 -8.60
N ILE A 108 -18.96 -5.69 -8.33
CA ILE A 108 -18.61 -5.11 -7.03
C ILE A 108 -19.28 -3.74 -6.86
N LYS A 109 -19.28 -2.90 -7.91
CA LYS A 109 -19.94 -1.58 -7.92
C LYS A 109 -21.44 -1.68 -7.66
N ASN A 110 -22.10 -2.69 -8.23
CA ASN A 110 -23.54 -2.93 -8.04
C ASN A 110 -23.85 -3.81 -6.82
N GLY A 111 -22.82 -4.35 -6.17
CA GLY A 111 -22.95 -5.23 -5.01
C GLY A 111 -22.89 -4.49 -3.67
N PRO A 112 -22.87 -5.22 -2.54
CA PRO A 112 -22.86 -4.64 -1.19
C PRO A 112 -21.66 -3.74 -0.89
N LEU A 113 -20.54 -3.95 -1.59
CA LEU A 113 -19.33 -3.14 -1.44
C LEU A 113 -19.35 -1.85 -2.29
N GLY A 114 -20.35 -1.66 -3.16
CA GLY A 114 -20.45 -0.49 -4.03
C GLY A 114 -20.43 0.84 -3.30
N ILE A 115 -21.01 0.90 -2.09
CA ILE A 115 -21.01 2.11 -1.24
C ILE A 115 -19.58 2.47 -0.80
N LEU A 116 -18.74 1.47 -0.53
CA LEU A 116 -17.34 1.69 -0.19
C LEU A 116 -16.56 2.23 -1.41
N LEU A 117 -16.97 1.85 -2.62
CA LEU A 117 -16.39 2.29 -3.90
C LEU A 117 -16.83 3.70 -4.34
N GLY A 118 -17.99 4.17 -3.87
CA GLY A 118 -18.62 5.39 -4.39
C GLY A 118 -18.04 6.73 -3.91
N SER A 119 -17.08 6.74 -2.97
CA SER A 119 -16.59 7.98 -2.34
C SER A 119 -15.25 8.49 -2.89
N TYR A 120 -14.82 7.97 -4.05
CA TYR A 120 -13.50 8.23 -4.63
C TYR A 120 -13.47 9.38 -5.65
N HIS A 121 -14.02 10.54 -5.27
CA HIS A 121 -13.97 11.72 -6.11
C HIS A 121 -12.72 12.55 -5.77
N ALA A 122 -11.60 12.23 -6.40
CA ALA A 122 -10.45 13.13 -6.47
C ALA A 122 -10.68 14.17 -7.59
N PRO A 123 -10.09 15.37 -7.49
CA PRO A 123 -10.05 16.33 -8.59
C PRO A 123 -9.44 15.71 -9.85
N GLU A 124 -9.98 16.04 -11.04
CA GLU A 124 -9.43 15.57 -12.31
C GLU A 124 -8.03 16.16 -12.58
N ASP A 125 -7.87 17.44 -12.27
CA ASP A 125 -6.58 18.11 -12.30
C ASP A 125 -5.87 17.99 -10.94
N PRO A 126 -4.77 17.23 -10.83
CA PRO A 126 -4.02 17.13 -9.58
C PRO A 126 -3.45 18.49 -9.14
N ASN A 127 -3.11 19.38 -10.08
CA ASN A 127 -2.53 20.68 -9.78
C ASN A 127 -3.51 21.61 -9.06
N ALA A 128 -4.83 21.40 -9.23
CA ALA A 128 -5.86 22.18 -8.54
C ALA A 128 -5.77 22.10 -7.00
N THR A 129 -5.10 21.06 -6.47
CA THR A 129 -4.93 20.87 -5.02
C THR A 129 -3.48 20.92 -4.57
N LEU A 130 -2.52 20.93 -5.50
CA LEU A 130 -1.11 20.90 -5.18
C LEU A 130 -0.59 22.32 -4.94
N PRO A 131 0.15 22.55 -3.83
CA PRO A 131 0.94 23.75 -3.66
C PRO A 131 1.96 23.93 -4.78
N GLN A 132 2.19 25.18 -5.18
CA GLN A 132 3.15 25.55 -6.23
C GLN A 132 4.55 24.93 -6.05
N PRO A 133 5.15 24.88 -4.84
CA PRO A 133 6.47 24.24 -4.65
C PRO A 133 6.49 22.74 -4.98
N ILE A 134 5.35 22.03 -4.82
CA ILE A 134 5.26 20.62 -5.20
C ILE A 134 5.14 20.49 -6.71
N ILE A 135 4.37 21.38 -7.35
CA ILE A 135 4.23 21.39 -8.82
C ILE A 135 5.61 21.57 -9.47
N GLU A 136 6.38 22.58 -9.02
CA GLU A 136 7.75 22.86 -9.46
C GLU A 136 8.71 21.70 -9.20
N HIS A 137 8.59 21.03 -8.03
CA HIS A 137 9.41 19.86 -7.74
C HIS A 137 9.12 18.71 -8.71
N PHE A 138 7.86 18.46 -9.04
CA PHE A 138 7.49 17.45 -10.03
C PHE A 138 7.93 17.83 -11.45
N GLU A 139 7.97 19.12 -11.80
CA GLU A 139 8.58 19.58 -13.06
C GLU A 139 10.10 19.33 -13.08
N SER A 140 10.76 19.49 -11.93
CA SER A 140 12.18 19.15 -11.78
C SER A 140 12.44 17.65 -11.95
N LEU A 141 11.59 16.80 -11.37
CA LEU A 141 11.61 15.35 -11.60
C LEU A 141 11.37 14.98 -13.07
N ASP A 142 10.44 15.67 -13.73
CA ASP A 142 10.13 15.48 -15.14
C ASP A 142 11.36 15.76 -16.02
N GLY A 143 12.05 16.87 -15.76
CA GLY A 143 13.29 17.22 -16.45
C GLY A 143 14.49 16.34 -16.09
N MET A 144 14.51 15.75 -14.87
CA MET A 144 15.49 14.73 -14.49
C MET A 144 15.30 13.46 -15.32
N ILE A 145 14.06 13.01 -15.49
CA ILE A 145 13.72 11.82 -16.28
C ILE A 145 14.12 12.03 -17.75
N ASP A 146 13.83 13.19 -18.35
CA ASP A 146 14.21 13.50 -19.74
C ASP A 146 15.72 13.43 -20.00
N LYS A 147 16.52 13.81 -19.00
CA LYS A 147 17.99 13.78 -19.11
C LYS A 147 18.58 12.39 -18.84
N SER A 148 17.87 11.57 -18.07
CA SER A 148 18.40 10.31 -17.52
C SER A 148 18.01 9.10 -18.35
N CYS A 149 16.82 9.11 -18.96
CA CYS A 149 16.32 7.99 -19.77
C CYS A 149 16.67 8.21 -21.24
N SER A 150 17.60 7.42 -21.77
CA SER A 150 17.93 7.43 -23.20
C SER A 150 17.04 6.49 -24.03
N ASP A 151 16.55 5.41 -23.42
CA ASP A 151 15.63 4.49 -24.07
C ASP A 151 14.20 5.05 -24.08
N PRO A 152 13.51 5.10 -25.24
CA PRO A 152 12.15 5.63 -25.32
C PRO A 152 11.12 4.87 -24.49
N THR A 153 11.29 3.56 -24.29
CA THR A 153 10.37 2.73 -23.50
C THR A 153 10.54 3.04 -22.02
N GLU A 154 11.78 3.14 -21.54
CA GLU A 154 12.07 3.55 -20.17
C GLU A 154 11.56 4.96 -19.87
N LEU A 155 11.81 5.89 -20.80
CA LEU A 155 11.33 7.27 -20.70
C LEU A 155 9.81 7.30 -20.58
N HIS A 156 9.10 6.58 -21.46
CA HIS A 156 7.64 6.51 -21.42
C HIS A 156 7.13 5.94 -20.09
N ALA A 157 7.69 4.81 -19.64
CA ALA A 157 7.30 4.16 -18.39
C ALA A 157 7.53 5.07 -17.17
N CYS A 158 8.66 5.79 -17.11
CA CYS A 158 8.94 6.75 -16.04
C CYS A 158 8.01 7.97 -16.08
N LYS A 159 7.70 8.53 -17.27
CA LYS A 159 6.78 9.66 -17.42
C LYS A 159 5.36 9.30 -17.01
N GLU A 160 4.88 8.12 -17.40
CA GLU A 160 3.57 7.60 -16.96
C GLU A 160 3.54 7.42 -15.44
N ALA A 161 4.57 6.82 -14.86
CA ALA A 161 4.68 6.64 -13.42
C ALA A 161 4.73 7.96 -12.65
N LEU A 162 5.44 8.97 -13.17
CA LEU A 162 5.48 10.33 -12.60
C LEU A 162 4.10 11.00 -12.63
N PHE A 163 3.38 10.88 -13.75
CA PHE A 163 2.03 11.42 -13.89
C PHE A 163 1.07 10.81 -12.86
N GLU A 164 1.07 9.49 -12.73
CA GLU A 164 0.24 8.79 -11.73
C GLU A 164 0.67 9.13 -10.30
N LEU A 165 1.96 9.36 -10.06
CA LEU A 165 2.44 9.78 -8.75
C LEU A 165 1.93 11.19 -8.41
N ARG A 166 1.92 12.11 -9.38
CA ARG A 166 1.37 13.46 -9.19
C ARG A 166 -0.12 13.40 -8.85
N ARG A 167 -0.88 12.49 -9.47
CA ARG A 167 -2.30 12.23 -9.12
C ARG A 167 -2.46 11.76 -7.68
N VAL A 168 -1.58 10.88 -7.21
CA VAL A 168 -1.59 10.45 -5.80
C VAL A 168 -1.33 11.61 -4.86
N TYR A 169 -0.33 12.46 -5.13
CA TYR A 169 -0.07 13.64 -4.29
C TYR A 169 -1.26 14.61 -4.24
N GLY A 170 -1.90 14.88 -5.38
CA GLY A 170 -3.12 15.70 -5.43
C GLY A 170 -4.29 15.07 -4.66
N GLY A 171 -4.47 13.75 -4.81
CA GLY A 171 -5.43 12.98 -4.02
C GLY A 171 -5.16 13.09 -2.52
N VAL A 172 -3.91 12.91 -2.08
CA VAL A 172 -3.55 13.04 -0.66
C VAL A 172 -3.91 14.44 -0.14
N ALA A 173 -3.50 15.50 -0.84
CA ALA A 173 -3.83 16.87 -0.44
C ALA A 173 -5.36 17.08 -0.32
N HIS A 174 -6.13 16.55 -1.28
CA HIS A 174 -7.58 16.64 -1.28
C HIS A 174 -8.24 15.91 -0.11
N PHE A 175 -7.90 14.64 0.10
CA PHE A 175 -8.58 13.80 1.09
C PHE A 175 -8.11 14.07 2.51
N ASP A 176 -6.84 14.43 2.70
CA ASP A 176 -6.29 14.75 4.02
C ASP A 176 -6.90 16.05 4.58
N SER A 177 -7.07 17.08 3.75
CA SER A 177 -7.76 18.32 4.15
C SER A 177 -9.19 18.10 4.66
N LYS A 178 -9.81 16.98 4.28
CA LYS A 178 -11.17 16.58 4.69
C LYS A 178 -11.18 15.51 5.77
N SER A 179 -10.01 15.10 6.29
CA SER A 179 -9.87 13.96 7.22
C SER A 179 -10.48 12.66 6.66
N ARG A 180 -10.39 12.47 5.34
CA ARG A 180 -10.90 11.30 4.61
C ARG A 180 -9.79 10.52 3.90
N LEU A 181 -8.53 10.81 4.21
CA LEU A 181 -7.41 10.08 3.65
C LEU A 181 -7.47 8.62 4.11
N GLN A 182 -7.33 7.72 3.15
CA GLN A 182 -7.32 6.27 3.39
C GLN A 182 -6.20 5.62 2.58
N THR A 183 -5.76 4.44 2.99
CA THR A 183 -4.57 3.79 2.44
C THR A 183 -4.60 3.60 0.94
N GLY A 184 -5.74 3.25 0.36
CA GLY A 184 -5.79 3.05 -1.09
C GLY A 184 -5.64 4.34 -1.88
N HIS A 185 -5.76 5.53 -1.27
CA HIS A 185 -5.52 6.82 -1.98
C HIS A 185 -4.07 6.98 -2.34
N VAL A 186 -3.20 6.36 -1.54
CA VAL A 186 -1.77 6.38 -1.77
C VAL A 186 -1.35 5.16 -2.58
N PHE A 187 -1.69 3.98 -2.09
CA PHE A 187 -1.19 2.72 -2.63
C PHE A 187 -1.81 2.32 -3.98
N THR A 188 -2.81 3.06 -4.48
CA THR A 188 -3.28 2.92 -5.88
C THR A 188 -2.16 3.11 -6.90
N TRP A 189 -1.11 3.88 -6.56
CA TRP A 189 0.04 4.09 -7.45
C TRP A 189 0.68 2.77 -7.90
N MET A 190 0.86 1.82 -6.98
CA MET A 190 1.49 0.52 -7.27
C MET A 190 0.76 -0.26 -8.36
N THR A 191 -0.53 0.00 -8.52
CA THR A 191 -1.36 -0.64 -9.53
C THR A 191 -1.57 0.20 -10.78
N SER A 192 -1.34 1.51 -10.72
CA SER A 192 -1.46 2.41 -11.87
C SER A 192 -0.27 2.35 -12.82
N VAL A 193 0.94 2.09 -12.31
CA VAL A 193 2.16 2.06 -13.14
C VAL A 193 2.20 0.86 -14.09
N SER A 194 2.99 0.94 -15.16
CA SER A 194 3.16 -0.08 -16.22
C SER A 194 4.11 -1.23 -15.84
N SER A 195 4.09 -2.36 -16.57
CA SER A 195 4.97 -3.52 -16.31
C SER A 195 6.43 -3.19 -16.53
N GLU A 196 6.66 -2.37 -17.54
CA GLU A 196 7.93 -1.84 -17.95
C GLU A 196 8.54 -1.04 -16.80
N PHE A 197 7.73 -0.20 -16.13
CA PHE A 197 8.17 0.52 -14.93
C PHE A 197 8.58 -0.42 -13.78
N VAL A 198 7.83 -1.50 -13.55
CA VAL A 198 8.16 -2.48 -12.51
C VAL A 198 9.47 -3.21 -12.82
N THR A 199 9.71 -3.54 -14.09
CA THR A 199 11.00 -4.09 -14.54
C THR A 199 12.15 -3.11 -14.28
N LEU A 200 11.93 -1.81 -14.42
CA LEU A 200 12.94 -0.80 -14.09
C LEU A 200 13.26 -0.76 -12.59
N ILE A 201 12.27 -1.00 -11.72
CA ILE A 201 12.51 -1.14 -10.27
C ILE A 201 13.38 -2.37 -10.00
N GLN A 202 13.07 -3.52 -10.62
CA GLN A 202 13.85 -4.76 -10.47
C GLN A 202 15.30 -4.56 -10.91
N ASN A 203 15.50 -3.86 -12.03
CA ASN A 203 16.81 -3.54 -12.57
C ASN A 203 17.52 -2.39 -11.84
N CYS A 204 16.93 -1.88 -10.74
CA CYS A 204 17.45 -0.77 -9.95
C CYS A 204 17.79 0.47 -10.80
N SER A 205 16.97 0.76 -11.82
CA SER A 205 17.15 1.94 -12.68
C SER A 205 17.03 3.23 -11.84
N PRO A 206 18.07 4.10 -11.81
CA PRO A 206 18.07 5.28 -10.95
C PRO A 206 16.84 6.19 -11.06
N PRO A 207 16.37 6.62 -12.25
CA PRO A 207 15.17 7.46 -12.36
C PRO A 207 13.92 6.77 -11.79
N ALA A 208 13.76 5.46 -11.99
CA ALA A 208 12.63 4.71 -11.44
C ALA A 208 12.69 4.64 -9.90
N LEU A 209 13.88 4.40 -9.34
CA LEU A 209 14.07 4.36 -7.89
C LEU A 209 13.81 5.72 -7.22
N ILE A 210 14.11 6.84 -7.89
CA ILE A 210 13.73 8.16 -7.38
C ILE A 210 12.21 8.29 -7.28
N LEU A 211 11.44 7.84 -8.27
CA LEU A 211 9.97 7.86 -8.18
C LEU A 211 9.45 6.96 -7.06
N VAL A 212 10.05 5.78 -6.86
CA VAL A 212 9.75 4.89 -5.73
C VAL A 212 10.02 5.57 -4.39
N ALA A 213 11.11 6.33 -4.25
CA ALA A 213 11.38 7.09 -3.03
C ALA A 213 10.30 8.16 -2.77
N HIS A 214 9.83 8.86 -3.81
CA HIS A 214 8.76 9.84 -3.67
C HIS A 214 7.42 9.19 -3.33
N PHE A 215 7.15 7.99 -3.85
CA PHE A 215 6.01 7.17 -3.43
C PHE A 215 6.13 6.73 -1.96
N ALA A 216 7.30 6.25 -1.56
CA ALA A 216 7.58 5.84 -0.18
C ALA A 216 7.37 7.00 0.81
N SER A 217 7.80 8.22 0.46
CA SER A 217 7.55 9.44 1.24
C SER A 217 6.06 9.71 1.43
N VAL A 218 5.26 9.76 0.35
CA VAL A 218 3.81 10.06 0.47
C VAL A 218 3.04 8.94 1.15
N SER A 219 3.50 7.69 1.09
CA SER A 219 2.90 6.57 1.82
C SER A 219 2.85 6.77 3.34
N LEU A 220 3.77 7.57 3.89
CA LEU A 220 3.83 7.90 5.32
C LEU A 220 2.71 8.84 5.78
N ALA A 221 1.96 9.45 4.85
CA ALA A 221 0.76 10.22 5.18
C ALA A 221 -0.35 9.33 5.76
N VAL A 222 -0.38 8.04 5.40
CA VAL A 222 -1.38 7.09 5.89
C VAL A 222 -0.90 6.46 7.19
N ARG A 223 -1.39 6.97 8.31
CA ARG A 223 -0.96 6.53 9.66
C ARG A 223 -1.89 5.50 10.31
N SER A 224 -3.13 5.38 9.83
CA SER A 224 -4.17 4.54 10.44
C SER A 224 -4.03 3.06 10.12
N ALA A 225 -3.33 2.70 9.05
CA ALA A 225 -3.14 1.32 8.63
C ALA A 225 -1.91 0.68 9.30
N TRP A 226 -2.15 -0.25 10.21
CA TRP A 226 -1.08 -0.94 10.93
C TRP A 226 -0.12 -1.71 9.99
N TYR A 227 -0.65 -2.26 8.88
CA TYR A 227 0.07 -3.14 7.97
C TYR A 227 1.03 -2.41 7.01
N THR A 228 0.91 -1.08 6.90
CA THR A 228 1.85 -0.23 6.15
C THR A 228 2.78 0.58 7.05
N ARG A 229 2.72 0.33 8.38
CA ARG A 229 3.53 1.04 9.36
C ARG A 229 5.02 0.85 9.02
N ASP A 230 5.73 1.97 8.92
CA ASP A 230 7.16 2.05 8.57
C ASP A 230 7.54 1.54 7.17
N TRP A 231 6.59 1.09 6.34
CA TRP A 231 6.86 0.64 4.97
C TRP A 231 7.62 1.71 4.17
N GLY A 232 7.15 2.96 4.23
CA GLY A 232 7.80 4.08 3.54
C GLY A 232 9.23 4.33 4.02
N ASN A 233 9.49 4.18 5.32
CA ASN A 233 10.84 4.35 5.88
C ASN A 233 11.77 3.23 5.42
N TYR A 234 11.33 1.97 5.49
CA TYR A 234 12.13 0.83 5.05
C TYR A 234 12.37 0.86 3.53
N CYS A 235 11.39 1.29 2.75
CA CYS A 235 11.52 1.47 1.31
C CYS A 235 12.51 2.59 0.98
N LEU A 236 12.44 3.74 1.66
CA LEU A 236 13.41 4.84 1.49
C LEU A 236 14.84 4.43 1.81
N THR A 237 15.05 3.67 2.89
CA THR A 237 16.37 3.11 3.21
C THR A 237 16.84 2.17 2.11
N GLY A 238 15.96 1.28 1.63
CA GLY A 238 16.27 0.34 0.54
C GLY A 238 16.65 1.03 -0.76
N VAL A 239 15.91 2.06 -1.17
CA VAL A 239 16.25 2.90 -2.32
C VAL A 239 17.58 3.61 -2.12
N GLY A 240 17.83 4.15 -0.92
CA GLY A 240 19.09 4.81 -0.59
C GLY A 240 20.31 3.91 -0.75
N LEU A 241 20.20 2.65 -0.31
CA LEU A 241 21.24 1.64 -0.49
C LEU A 241 21.42 1.26 -1.97
N ALA A 242 20.32 1.09 -2.71
CA ALA A 242 20.38 0.74 -4.14
C ALA A 242 20.98 1.86 -5.01
N LEU A 243 20.91 3.12 -4.56
CA LEU A 243 21.47 4.29 -5.24
C LEU A 243 22.83 4.73 -4.70
N GLU A 244 23.44 3.96 -3.81
CA GLU A 244 24.73 4.31 -3.23
C GLU A 244 25.82 4.47 -4.30
N GLY A 245 26.54 5.61 -4.27
CA GLY A 245 27.58 5.93 -5.24
C GLY A 245 27.07 6.48 -6.59
N THR A 246 25.77 6.72 -6.75
CA THR A 246 25.20 7.34 -7.96
C THR A 246 25.01 8.84 -7.79
N ASP A 247 25.02 9.58 -8.91
CA ASP A 247 24.70 11.02 -8.95
C ASP A 247 23.22 11.33 -8.65
N PHE A 248 22.40 10.30 -8.42
CA PHE A 248 20.98 10.42 -8.11
C PHE A 248 20.70 10.62 -6.62
N GLN A 249 21.70 10.44 -5.73
CA GLN A 249 21.48 10.55 -4.29
C GLN A 249 20.90 11.90 -3.84
N GLN A 250 21.27 13.00 -4.52
CA GLN A 250 20.72 14.34 -4.25
C GLN A 250 19.19 14.39 -4.38
N TRP A 251 18.61 13.58 -5.28
CA TRP A 251 17.16 13.51 -5.46
C TRP A 251 16.42 12.79 -4.32
N LEU A 252 17.16 12.17 -3.39
CA LEU A 252 16.60 11.56 -2.18
C LEU A 252 16.44 12.54 -1.02
N GLU A 253 17.04 13.73 -1.09
CA GLU A 253 16.95 14.74 -0.03
C GLU A 253 15.50 15.16 0.21
N TRP A 254 14.77 15.43 -0.87
CA TRP A 254 13.37 15.83 -0.81
C TRP A 254 12.49 14.76 -0.15
N PRO A 255 12.42 13.50 -0.62
CA PRO A 255 11.57 12.49 0.00
C PRO A 255 11.98 12.16 1.44
N LYS A 256 13.28 12.22 1.79
CA LYS A 256 13.74 12.05 3.18
C LYS A 256 13.23 13.18 4.08
N ALA A 257 13.32 14.43 3.66
CA ALA A 257 12.84 15.58 4.45
C ALA A 257 11.33 15.51 4.74
N HIS A 258 10.55 15.05 3.76
CA HIS A 258 9.10 14.90 3.89
C HIS A 258 8.72 13.66 4.74
N ALA A 259 9.54 12.61 4.73
CA ALA A 259 9.39 11.47 5.63
C ALA A 259 9.60 11.84 7.11
N HIS A 260 10.66 12.60 7.42
CA HIS A 260 10.97 13.01 8.80
C HIS A 260 9.96 14.01 9.38
N SER A 261 9.40 14.90 8.55
CA SER A 261 8.37 15.86 8.97
C SER A 261 7.08 15.19 9.46
N ASN A 262 6.81 13.96 9.01
CA ASN A 262 5.68 13.15 9.46
C ASN A 262 5.87 12.50 10.85
N MET A 263 7.09 12.44 11.39
CA MET A 263 7.37 11.76 12.66
C MET A 263 7.20 12.63 13.92
N VAL A 264 7.21 13.97 13.81
CA VAL A 264 7.47 14.85 14.98
C VAL A 264 6.24 15.59 15.54
N SER A 265 5.11 15.71 14.84
CA SER A 265 3.91 16.36 15.40
C SER A 265 2.73 15.39 15.60
N ARG A 266 2.37 15.19 16.87
CA ARG A 266 1.17 14.47 17.32
C ARG A 266 -0.08 15.35 17.41
N ASP A 267 0.07 16.68 17.40
CA ASP A 267 -1.01 17.62 17.78
C ASP A 267 -1.29 18.74 16.77
N GLU A 268 -0.67 18.75 15.59
CA GLU A 268 -0.99 19.73 14.55
C GLU A 268 -1.30 19.01 13.24
N HIS A 269 -2.42 19.37 12.60
CA HIS A 269 -2.68 19.11 11.18
C HIS A 269 -1.56 19.76 10.36
N PHE A 270 -0.45 19.05 10.21
CA PHE A 270 0.83 19.60 9.77
C PHE A 270 1.22 19.03 8.42
N VAL A 271 0.39 19.32 7.43
CA VAL A 271 0.76 19.21 6.02
C VAL A 271 1.05 20.65 5.59
N TRP A 272 2.34 21.01 5.60
CA TRP A 272 2.97 22.24 5.04
C TRP A 272 3.03 23.54 5.89
N ARG A 273 4.05 23.71 6.74
CA ARG A 273 4.44 25.03 7.30
C ARG A 273 4.85 26.08 6.23
N ALA A 274 4.96 25.71 4.96
CA ALA A 274 5.18 26.64 3.86
C ALA A 274 3.88 27.30 3.33
N LEU A 275 2.69 26.82 3.73
CA LEU A 275 1.40 27.23 3.13
C LEU A 275 0.72 28.47 3.73
N HIS A 276 1.24 29.08 4.79
CA HIS A 276 0.53 30.17 5.49
C HIS A 276 1.15 31.56 5.33
N SER A 277 2.01 31.81 4.33
CA SER A 277 2.45 33.18 4.11
C SER A 277 1.50 34.05 3.28
N GLN A 278 0.68 33.55 2.33
CA GLN A 278 -0.35 34.34 1.58
C GLN A 278 -1.39 33.37 0.96
N GLY A 279 -2.69 33.32 1.34
CA GLY A 279 -3.84 34.19 0.93
C GLY A 279 -4.33 33.84 -0.50
N SER A 280 -5.60 33.60 -0.88
CA SER A 280 -6.94 33.63 -0.29
C SER A 280 -7.94 32.97 -1.30
N ASP A 281 -9.11 32.51 -0.81
CA ASP A 281 -10.42 32.30 -1.47
C ASP A 281 -10.55 31.79 -2.93
N VAL A 282 -11.14 30.59 -3.10
CA VAL A 282 -11.89 30.22 -4.33
C VAL A 282 -13.11 29.32 -4.01
N GLN A 283 -14.28 29.66 -4.58
CA GLN A 283 -15.56 28.96 -4.48
C GLN A 283 -15.72 27.76 -5.46
N PRO A 284 -16.61 26.78 -5.19
CA PRO A 284 -16.67 25.53 -5.95
C PRO A 284 -17.59 25.58 -7.20
N GLY A 285 -17.07 25.14 -8.34
CA GLY A 285 -17.82 24.88 -9.57
C GLY A 285 -18.15 23.40 -9.78
N HIS A 286 -19.30 23.13 -10.39
CA HIS A 286 -19.81 21.79 -10.71
C HIS A 286 -18.95 21.06 -11.75
N ILE A 287 -18.62 19.78 -11.50
CA ILE A 287 -17.78 18.93 -12.37
C ILE A 287 -18.58 17.70 -12.83
N ASN A 288 -18.45 17.38 -14.13
CA ASN A 288 -19.08 16.27 -14.82
C ASN A 288 -18.11 15.06 -14.89
N ALA A 289 -18.63 13.84 -14.78
CA ALA A 289 -17.90 12.65 -14.35
C ALA A 289 -17.33 11.75 -15.48
N ARG A 290 -16.17 11.13 -15.22
CA ARG A 290 -15.75 9.84 -15.81
C ARG A 290 -15.24 8.86 -14.74
N LYS A 291 -15.35 7.55 -15.01
CA LYS A 291 -15.69 6.46 -14.06
C LYS A 291 -14.58 5.48 -13.67
N ASP A 292 -13.32 5.71 -14.03
CA ASP A 292 -12.31 4.65 -13.98
C ASP A 292 -11.12 5.03 -13.09
N GLY A 293 -10.87 4.23 -12.03
CA GLY A 293 -9.71 4.36 -11.14
C GLY A 293 -9.97 4.21 -9.63
N GLY A 294 -11.22 4.24 -9.17
CA GLY A 294 -11.56 4.36 -7.75
C GLY A 294 -11.71 3.07 -6.91
N TRP A 295 -11.35 1.88 -7.42
CA TRP A 295 -11.63 0.61 -6.70
C TRP A 295 -10.47 0.06 -5.84
N LEU A 296 -9.21 0.28 -6.22
CA LEU A 296 -8.03 -0.21 -5.47
C LEU A 296 -7.74 0.58 -4.18
N ALA A 297 -7.88 1.88 -4.28
CA ALA A 297 -8.53 2.74 -3.30
C ALA A 297 -9.21 2.12 -2.05
N VAL A 298 -10.12 1.17 -2.25
CA VAL A 298 -10.99 0.66 -1.18
C VAL A 298 -10.41 -0.60 -0.53
N VAL A 299 -9.66 -1.38 -1.32
CA VAL A 299 -8.93 -2.60 -0.93
C VAL A 299 -8.12 -2.39 0.34
N LEU A 300 -7.47 -1.23 0.45
CA LEU A 300 -6.56 -0.90 1.55
C LEU A 300 -7.22 -0.02 2.63
N SER A 301 -8.42 0.49 2.36
CA SER A 301 -9.13 1.41 3.26
C SER A 301 -10.09 0.71 4.22
N ALA A 302 -10.37 -0.58 3.98
CA ALA A 302 -11.38 -1.35 4.66
C ALA A 302 -10.88 -2.04 5.95
N MET A 303 -10.38 -1.28 6.94
CA MET A 303 -10.44 -1.67 8.35
C MET A 303 -10.49 -0.45 9.28
N PRO A 304 -11.25 -0.50 10.38
CA PRO A 304 -11.25 0.57 11.38
C PRO A 304 -9.86 0.72 12.01
N PRO A 305 -9.47 1.95 12.43
CA PRO A 305 -8.24 2.17 13.16
C PRO A 305 -8.20 1.31 14.43
N CYS A 306 -7.03 0.79 14.80
CA CYS A 306 -6.84 0.07 16.05
C CYS A 306 -7.29 0.94 17.22
N THR A 307 -8.44 0.63 17.83
CA THR A 307 -8.72 1.09 19.18
C THR A 307 -7.72 0.42 20.12
N PRO A 308 -7.17 1.14 21.12
CA PRO A 308 -6.36 0.50 22.14
C PRO A 308 -7.23 -0.57 22.78
N VAL A 309 -6.81 -1.82 22.67
CA VAL A 309 -7.51 -2.98 23.25
C VAL A 309 -7.71 -2.68 24.74
N LEU A 310 -8.95 -2.33 25.10
CA LEU A 310 -9.44 -2.35 26.47
C LEU A 310 -9.01 -3.69 27.06
N LYS A 311 -8.20 -3.62 28.12
CA LYS A 311 -7.67 -4.73 28.94
C LYS A 311 -8.52 -6.00 28.77
N CYS A 312 -8.15 -6.85 27.83
CA CYS A 312 -8.90 -8.06 27.55
C CYS A 312 -8.44 -9.13 28.53
N ASP A 313 -9.37 -9.55 29.38
CA ASP A 313 -9.21 -10.57 30.41
C ASP A 313 -8.62 -11.86 29.81
N GLN A 314 -7.46 -12.27 30.33
CA GLN A 314 -6.67 -13.43 29.87
C GLN A 314 -7.43 -14.77 29.98
N SER A 315 -8.59 -14.79 30.63
CA SER A 315 -9.43 -15.97 30.80
C SER A 315 -10.12 -16.41 29.50
N ALA A 316 -10.56 -15.47 28.65
CA ALA A 316 -11.34 -15.76 27.44
C ALA A 316 -10.48 -16.36 26.31
N SER A 317 -9.25 -15.86 26.14
CA SER A 317 -8.32 -16.32 25.08
C SER A 317 -7.83 -17.75 25.32
N ARG A 318 -7.70 -18.19 26.58
CA ARG A 318 -7.32 -19.57 26.94
C ARG A 318 -8.44 -20.58 26.66
N LYS A 319 -9.70 -20.12 26.66
CA LYS A 319 -10.87 -20.98 26.40
C LYS A 319 -10.99 -21.32 24.92
N LEU A 320 -10.81 -20.32 24.04
CA LEU A 320 -10.78 -20.50 22.58
C LEU A 320 -9.61 -21.40 22.11
N LEU A 321 -8.43 -21.27 22.74
CA LEU A 321 -7.28 -22.12 22.42
C LEU A 321 -7.44 -23.60 22.84
N ARG A 322 -8.32 -23.92 23.81
CA ARG A 322 -8.62 -25.30 24.20
C ARG A 322 -9.65 -25.98 23.29
N GLU A 323 -10.53 -25.22 22.65
CA GLU A 323 -11.58 -25.76 21.77
C GLU A 323 -11.06 -26.05 20.34
N MET A 324 -9.91 -25.51 19.94
CA MET A 324 -9.32 -25.70 18.60
C MET A 324 -8.30 -26.85 18.46
N VAL A 325 -8.08 -27.66 19.51
CA VAL A 325 -7.18 -28.83 19.43
C VAL A 325 -8.03 -30.11 19.29
N PRO A 326 -7.97 -30.84 18.15
CA PRO A 326 -8.63 -32.13 18.04
C PRO A 326 -7.87 -33.16 18.91
N VAL A 327 -8.54 -33.72 19.92
CA VAL A 327 -8.03 -34.85 20.68
C VAL A 327 -8.17 -36.11 19.83
N HIS A 328 -7.08 -36.55 19.21
CA HIS A 328 -6.93 -37.92 18.74
C HIS A 328 -5.73 -38.56 19.44
N PHE A 329 -6.02 -39.24 20.55
CA PHE A 329 -5.17 -40.26 21.13
C PHE A 329 -6.03 -41.52 21.27
N GLN A 330 -5.96 -42.41 20.27
CA GLN A 330 -6.28 -43.81 20.46
C GLN A 330 -4.97 -44.56 20.66
N THR A 331 -4.68 -44.89 21.92
CA THR A 331 -3.66 -45.86 22.30
C THR A 331 -4.25 -47.27 22.21
N HIS A 332 -3.63 -48.14 21.42
CA HIS A 332 -3.90 -49.58 21.41
C HIS A 332 -3.69 -50.21 22.80
N PRO A 333 -4.51 -51.19 23.24
CA PRO A 333 -4.19 -51.99 24.39
C PRO A 333 -3.36 -53.21 23.97
N LYS A 334 -2.30 -53.47 24.76
CA LYS A 334 -1.64 -54.77 24.84
C LYS A 334 -2.58 -55.77 25.52
N GLN A 335 -2.79 -56.93 24.91
CA GLN A 335 -2.78 -58.23 25.58
C GLN A 335 -2.37 -59.30 24.57
#